data_AF-A0A2S0KZC5-F1
#
_entry.id   AF-A0A2S0KZC5-F1
#
_cell.length_a   1.000
_cell.length_b   1.000
_cell.length_c   1.000
_cell.angle_alpha   90.00
_cell.angle_beta   90.00
_cell.angle_gamma   90.00
#
_symmetry.space_group_name_H-M   'P 1'
#
loop_
_entity.id
_entity.type
_entity.pdbx_description
1 polymer ?
#
loop_
_entity_poly.entity_id
_entity_poly.type
_entity_poly.pdbx_seq_one_letter_code
_entity_poly.pdbx_strand_id
1 'polypeptide(L)'
;MTEFAQNILALLGKSEAEIRPLLPEKHGGFSPRPASLHLLGRSAVLAGSEDGVPLLLVVADSRRRLPDGFEGEQTALADGGVLLRCGHSAANAAALRRHFPWCAPSAPPACALSAGVRLDGEAAERIGLFARNGVFPVLSGDGTAAVRAVFEIFSCDCRSGYAVDGGRAGTVSACEAALTGGATFITLSPSPAPAAPSAAADYAGKHFITEDRQAFFFNSETAGACVARFGTLADFAAKVRALPFGKRGAFGLGIALDGGPEPTCPAEHLFVIRELRRRNLEISILFLRWPEEPEAFASAFRQHVSIARTFGGYRLAVPFSRELPANGSGRCEMLHLAPDGEPIEQIQAHFQAAGLKER
;
A
#
# COMPACT_ATOMS: atom_id res chain seq x y z
N MET A 1 -1.39 34.48 -4.26
CA MET A 1 -0.34 33.53 -4.67
C MET A 1 1.03 34.15 -4.87
N THR A 2 1.17 35.21 -5.67
CA THR A 2 2.46 35.89 -5.89
C THR A 2 3.14 36.33 -4.59
N GLU A 3 2.39 36.96 -3.68
CA GLU A 3 2.89 37.40 -2.36
C GLU A 3 3.37 36.22 -1.49
N PHE A 4 2.57 35.16 -1.38
CA PHE A 4 2.98 33.91 -0.72
C PHE A 4 4.32 33.38 -1.28
N ALA A 5 4.46 33.33 -2.60
CA ALA A 5 5.67 32.85 -3.25
C ALA A 5 6.88 33.79 -2.99
N GLN A 6 6.67 35.11 -2.93
CA GLN A 6 7.70 36.07 -2.53
C GLN A 6 8.14 35.85 -1.08
N ASN A 7 7.22 35.55 -0.17
CA ASN A 7 7.57 35.20 1.21
C ASN A 7 8.43 33.93 1.26
N ILE A 8 8.09 32.91 0.47
CA ILE A 8 8.94 31.70 0.35
C ILE A 8 10.33 32.05 -0.19
N LEU A 9 10.43 32.90 -1.23
CA LEU A 9 11.72 33.34 -1.78
C LEU A 9 12.62 33.99 -0.72
N ALA A 10 12.06 34.88 0.09
CA ALA A 10 12.80 35.55 1.16
C ALA A 10 13.31 34.57 2.24
N LEU A 11 12.72 33.38 2.31
CA LEU A 11 13.04 32.35 3.29
C LEU A 11 13.94 31.23 2.75
N LEU A 12 14.27 31.20 1.46
CA LEU A 12 15.10 30.14 0.85
C LEU A 12 16.50 29.96 1.47
N GLY A 13 17.00 30.97 2.20
CA GLY A 13 18.26 30.89 2.95
C GLY A 13 18.16 30.19 4.31
N LYS A 14 16.95 29.83 4.75
CA LYS A 14 16.69 29.15 6.04
C LYS A 14 16.52 27.65 5.83
N SER A 15 16.59 26.88 6.92
CA SER A 15 16.29 25.45 6.90
C SER A 15 14.78 25.19 6.79
N GLU A 16 14.38 24.03 6.24
CA GLU A 16 12.96 23.62 6.18
C GLU A 16 12.28 23.69 7.55
N ALA A 17 12.96 23.29 8.62
CA ALA A 17 12.45 23.32 9.99
C ALA A 17 12.16 24.75 10.50
N GLU A 18 12.88 25.76 10.03
CA GLU A 18 12.62 27.17 10.36
C GLU A 18 11.47 27.77 9.54
N ILE A 19 11.26 27.28 8.31
CA ILE A 19 10.23 27.83 7.41
C ILE A 19 8.85 27.24 7.71
N ARG A 20 8.76 25.93 7.97
CA ARG A 20 7.49 25.21 8.17
C ARG A 20 6.55 25.88 9.21
N PRO A 21 7.03 26.31 10.39
CA PRO A 21 6.18 26.97 11.39
C PRO A 21 5.73 28.39 10.98
N LEU A 22 6.39 29.00 10.00
CA LEU A 22 6.06 30.33 9.49
C LEU A 22 5.00 30.28 8.38
N LEU A 23 4.67 29.09 7.87
CA LEU A 23 3.63 28.94 6.87
C LEU A 23 2.26 29.15 7.51
N PRO A 24 1.42 30.06 6.98
CA PRO A 24 0.08 30.29 7.51
C PRO A 24 -0.82 29.08 7.20
N GLU A 25 -1.85 28.88 8.01
CA GLU A 25 -2.89 27.87 7.72
C GLU A 25 -3.57 28.13 6.37
N LYS A 26 -3.75 29.41 6.03
CA LYS A 26 -4.32 29.86 4.76
C LYS A 26 -3.75 31.23 4.37
N HIS A 27 -3.48 31.42 3.08
CA HIS A 27 -3.07 32.70 2.51
C HIS A 27 -3.88 32.98 1.23
N GLY A 28 -4.83 33.92 1.31
CA GLY A 28 -5.83 34.11 0.26
C GLY A 28 -6.68 32.85 0.11
N GLY A 29 -6.82 32.33 -1.11
CA GLY A 29 -7.52 31.05 -1.40
C GLY A 29 -6.68 29.79 -1.15
N PHE A 30 -5.38 29.93 -0.86
CA PHE A 30 -4.45 28.80 -0.78
C PHE A 30 -4.17 28.34 0.64
N SER A 31 -4.27 27.03 0.87
CA SER A 31 -3.95 26.35 2.13
C SER A 31 -2.71 25.47 1.92
N PRO A 32 -1.52 25.90 2.39
CA PRO A 32 -0.30 25.09 2.27
C PRO A 32 -0.34 23.88 3.21
N ARG A 33 0.38 22.81 2.85
CA ARG A 33 0.67 21.68 3.75
C ARG A 33 2.11 21.79 4.25
N PRO A 34 2.36 22.27 5.48
CA PRO A 34 3.73 22.57 5.93
C PRO A 34 4.69 21.38 5.87
N ALA A 35 4.23 20.17 6.18
CA ALA A 35 5.05 18.96 6.12
C ALA A 35 5.68 18.75 4.72
N SER A 36 5.00 19.17 3.65
CA SER A 36 5.43 18.99 2.26
C SER A 36 6.45 20.01 1.76
N LEU A 37 6.86 20.98 2.59
CA LEU A 37 7.87 21.94 2.18
C LEU A 37 9.23 21.26 2.09
N HIS A 38 9.81 21.29 0.89
CA HIS A 38 11.17 20.83 0.64
C HIS A 38 11.99 21.79 -0.21
N LEU A 39 13.25 21.97 0.17
CA LEU A 39 14.21 22.82 -0.54
C LEU A 39 15.05 22.00 -1.52
N LEU A 40 15.25 22.55 -2.73
CA LEU A 40 16.11 22.01 -3.78
C LEU A 40 17.09 23.10 -4.22
N GLY A 41 18.15 23.29 -3.42
CA GLY A 41 19.11 24.37 -3.64
C GLY A 41 18.47 25.74 -3.42
N ARG A 42 18.30 26.53 -4.49
CA ARG A 42 17.68 27.87 -4.44
C ARG A 42 16.23 27.85 -4.93
N SER A 43 15.55 26.75 -4.66
CA SER A 43 14.16 26.50 -5.01
C SER A 43 13.46 25.78 -3.86
N ALA A 44 12.14 25.94 -3.77
CA ALA A 44 11.27 25.26 -2.83
C ALA A 44 10.13 24.58 -3.59
N VAL A 45 9.72 23.41 -3.11
CA VAL A 45 8.57 22.66 -3.60
C VAL A 45 7.62 22.47 -2.42
N LEU A 46 6.33 22.76 -2.62
CA LEU A 46 5.32 22.75 -1.56
C LEU A 46 3.97 22.29 -2.11
N ALA A 47 3.32 21.33 -1.46
CA ALA A 47 1.94 20.96 -1.76
C ALA A 47 0.95 21.82 -0.96
N GLY A 48 -0.24 21.98 -1.53
CA GLY A 48 -1.36 22.62 -0.86
C GLY A 48 -2.63 22.49 -1.69
N SER A 49 -3.64 23.26 -1.33
CA SER A 49 -4.87 23.37 -2.12
C SER A 49 -5.24 24.84 -2.29
N GLU A 50 -5.77 25.20 -3.45
CA GLU A 50 -6.36 26.51 -3.69
C GLU A 50 -7.85 26.32 -3.96
N ASP A 51 -8.68 26.92 -3.11
CA ASP A 51 -10.15 26.78 -3.16
C ASP A 51 -10.61 25.30 -3.23
N GLY A 52 -9.86 24.42 -2.54
CA GLY A 52 -10.12 22.98 -2.49
C GLY A 52 -9.50 22.17 -3.62
N VAL A 53 -8.93 22.80 -4.64
CA VAL A 53 -8.24 22.12 -5.74
C VAL A 53 -6.78 21.84 -5.34
N PRO A 54 -6.34 20.58 -5.29
CA PRO A 54 -4.99 20.24 -4.89
C PRO A 54 -3.98 20.63 -5.97
N LEU A 55 -2.86 21.23 -5.55
CA LEU A 55 -1.80 21.68 -6.43
C LEU A 55 -0.44 21.67 -5.74
N LEU A 56 0.61 21.75 -6.56
CA LEU A 56 1.99 21.86 -6.14
C LEU A 56 2.55 23.23 -6.56
N LEU A 57 3.20 23.93 -5.63
CA LEU A 57 3.96 25.13 -5.92
C LEU A 57 5.43 24.79 -6.04
N VAL A 58 6.07 25.32 -7.08
CA VAL A 58 7.52 25.33 -7.21
C VAL A 58 7.97 26.78 -7.28
N VAL A 59 8.73 27.21 -6.29
CA VAL A 59 9.21 28.58 -6.16
C VAL A 59 10.72 28.56 -6.33
N ALA A 60 11.27 29.35 -7.26
CA ALA A 60 12.71 29.44 -7.50
C ALA A 60 13.15 30.89 -7.57
N ASP A 61 14.35 31.20 -7.08
CA ASP A 61 14.90 32.55 -7.13
C ASP A 61 15.21 33.05 -8.55
N SER A 62 15.19 32.14 -9.53
CA SER A 62 15.41 32.43 -10.94
C SER A 62 14.92 31.28 -11.81
N ARG A 63 14.56 31.58 -13.06
CA ARG A 63 14.12 30.56 -14.02
C ARG A 63 15.12 29.43 -14.23
N ARG A 64 16.43 29.73 -14.16
CA ARG A 64 17.51 28.74 -14.33
C ARG A 64 17.65 27.77 -13.14
N ARG A 65 16.99 28.05 -12.02
CA ARG A 65 16.99 27.22 -10.81
C ARG A 65 15.72 26.41 -10.65
N LEU A 66 14.74 26.54 -11.55
CA LEU A 66 13.57 25.67 -11.55
C LEU A 66 14.02 24.21 -11.67
N PRO A 67 13.61 23.32 -10.75
CA PRO A 67 13.90 21.90 -10.87
C PRO A 67 13.28 21.31 -12.14
N ASP A 68 14.06 20.50 -12.85
CA ASP A 68 13.66 19.96 -14.15
C ASP A 68 12.44 19.03 -14.06
N GLY A 69 11.51 19.17 -15.01
CA GLY A 69 10.39 18.24 -15.24
C GLY A 69 9.06 18.64 -14.60
N PHE A 70 9.02 19.68 -13.75
CA PHE A 70 7.75 20.23 -13.30
C PHE A 70 7.08 21.04 -14.42
N GLU A 71 5.78 20.87 -14.57
CA GLU A 71 4.92 21.51 -15.56
C GLU A 71 3.76 22.24 -14.87
N GLY A 72 3.53 23.49 -15.26
CA GLY A 72 2.51 24.31 -14.64
C GLY A 72 2.43 25.73 -15.22
N GLU A 73 1.48 26.51 -14.71
CA GLU A 73 1.39 27.93 -15.03
C GLU A 73 2.56 28.67 -14.37
N GLN A 74 3.32 29.43 -15.17
CA GLN A 74 4.50 30.14 -14.70
C GLN A 74 4.19 31.63 -14.49
N THR A 75 4.53 32.16 -13.32
CA THR A 75 4.41 33.57 -12.96
C THR A 75 5.77 34.13 -12.57
N ALA A 76 6.18 35.25 -13.17
CA ALA A 76 7.37 35.97 -12.75
C ALA A 76 7.14 36.66 -11.40
N LEU A 77 8.12 36.58 -10.51
CA LEU A 77 8.13 37.24 -9.22
C LEU A 77 9.11 38.43 -9.26
N ALA A 78 9.16 39.20 -8.17
CA ALA A 78 10.16 40.25 -8.01
C ALA A 78 11.58 39.67 -8.00
N ASP A 79 12.57 40.50 -8.32
CA ASP A 79 13.99 40.17 -8.28
C ASP A 79 14.41 38.98 -9.17
N GLY A 80 13.62 38.68 -10.20
CA GLY A 80 13.88 37.60 -11.16
C GLY A 80 13.39 36.22 -10.72
N GLY A 81 12.74 36.13 -9.57
CA GLY A 81 12.13 34.90 -9.05
C GLY A 81 11.01 34.37 -9.95
N VAL A 82 10.67 33.10 -9.76
CA VAL A 82 9.65 32.41 -10.55
C VAL A 82 8.80 31.53 -9.64
N LEU A 83 7.49 31.60 -9.86
CA LEU A 83 6.50 30.67 -9.32
C LEU A 83 6.00 29.77 -10.45
N LEU A 84 5.91 28.47 -10.20
CA LEU A 84 5.21 27.51 -11.04
C LEU A 84 4.06 26.89 -10.25
N ARG A 85 2.83 26.99 -10.77
CA ARG A 85 1.62 26.38 -10.23
C ARG A 85 1.33 25.09 -10.99
N CYS A 86 1.60 23.97 -10.36
CA CYS A 86 1.62 22.65 -10.96
C CYS A 86 0.38 21.85 -10.54
N GLY A 87 -0.37 21.32 -11.50
CA GLY A 87 -1.46 20.39 -11.22
C GLY A 87 -0.98 18.98 -10.87
N HIS A 88 -1.87 18.14 -10.33
CA HIS A 88 -1.57 16.73 -10.07
C HIS A 88 -1.57 15.89 -11.36
N SER A 89 -0.48 15.95 -12.11
CA SER A 89 -0.30 15.25 -13.39
C SER A 89 0.73 14.12 -13.31
N ALA A 90 0.72 13.22 -14.30
CA ALA A 90 1.75 12.17 -14.41
C ALA A 90 3.17 12.75 -14.58
N ALA A 91 3.32 13.86 -15.31
CA ALA A 91 4.60 14.55 -15.48
C ALA A 91 5.12 15.12 -14.14
N ASN A 92 4.25 15.79 -13.38
CA ASN A 92 4.61 16.33 -12.06
C ASN A 92 4.87 15.22 -11.03
N ALA A 93 4.14 14.11 -11.09
CA ALA A 93 4.44 12.93 -10.27
C ALA A 93 5.81 12.33 -10.62
N ALA A 94 6.18 12.28 -11.91
CA ALA A 94 7.50 11.83 -12.33
C ALA A 94 8.61 12.79 -11.87
N ALA A 95 8.37 14.11 -11.91
CA ALA A 95 9.28 15.12 -11.38
C ALA A 95 9.48 14.96 -9.86
N LEU A 96 8.39 14.77 -9.10
CA LEU A 96 8.46 14.46 -7.67
C LEU A 96 9.31 13.22 -7.40
N ARG A 97 9.08 12.10 -8.09
CA ARG A 97 9.89 10.87 -7.92
C ARG A 97 11.36 11.08 -8.27
N ARG A 98 11.67 11.95 -9.23
CA ARG A 98 13.05 12.26 -9.64
C ARG A 98 13.80 13.04 -8.55
N HIS A 99 13.18 14.10 -8.03
CA HIS A 99 13.82 15.01 -7.06
C HIS A 99 13.66 14.52 -5.61
N PHE A 100 12.62 13.74 -5.34
CA PHE A 100 12.29 13.15 -4.05
C PHE A 100 12.07 11.63 -4.22
N PRO A 101 13.16 10.83 -4.24
CA PRO A 101 13.07 9.39 -4.55
C PRO A 101 12.17 8.57 -3.61
N TRP A 102 11.93 9.06 -2.39
CA TRP A 102 11.00 8.44 -1.43
C TRP A 102 9.53 8.55 -1.84
N CYS A 103 9.19 9.42 -2.80
CA CYS A 103 7.86 9.47 -3.42
C CYS A 103 7.65 8.40 -4.50
N ALA A 104 8.63 7.52 -4.76
CA ALA A 104 8.45 6.39 -5.66
C ALA A 104 7.80 5.21 -4.91
N PRO A 105 6.73 4.59 -5.46
CA PRO A 105 6.14 3.42 -4.85
C PRO A 105 7.10 2.22 -4.92
N SER A 106 6.94 1.28 -4.01
CA SER A 106 7.73 0.06 -3.92
C SER A 106 6.85 -1.16 -3.67
N ALA A 107 7.39 -2.36 -3.86
CA ALA A 107 6.72 -3.58 -3.42
C ALA A 107 6.58 -3.56 -1.89
N PRO A 108 5.47 -4.07 -1.32
CA PRO A 108 5.36 -4.23 0.11
C PRO A 108 6.52 -5.09 0.66
N PRO A 109 7.19 -4.68 1.75
CA PRO A 109 8.26 -5.46 2.36
C PRO A 109 7.74 -6.82 2.86
N ALA A 110 8.62 -7.80 3.04
CA ALA A 110 8.23 -9.15 3.47
C ALA A 110 7.72 -9.18 4.93
N CYS A 111 8.37 -8.46 5.83
CA CYS A 111 8.05 -8.44 7.27
C CYS A 111 7.87 -7.00 7.75
N ALA A 112 6.65 -6.47 7.65
CA ALA A 112 6.26 -5.22 8.27
C ALA A 112 4.74 -5.20 8.41
N LEU A 113 4.22 -4.73 9.55
CA LEU A 113 2.78 -4.47 9.69
C LEU A 113 2.40 -3.50 8.57
N SER A 114 1.30 -3.80 7.86
CA SER A 114 0.84 -2.95 6.76
C SER A 114 -0.63 -2.65 6.90
N ALA A 115 -1.11 -1.60 6.24
CA ALA A 115 -2.52 -1.26 6.23
C ALA A 115 -2.99 -0.75 4.87
N GLY A 116 -4.22 -1.09 4.51
CA GLY A 116 -4.90 -0.53 3.35
C GLY A 116 -5.20 0.96 3.56
N VAL A 117 -4.97 1.79 2.54
CA VAL A 117 -5.37 3.20 2.53
C VAL A 117 -6.12 3.50 1.25
N ARG A 118 -7.39 3.88 1.35
CA ARG A 118 -8.13 4.41 0.20
C ARG A 118 -7.64 5.83 -0.11
N LEU A 119 -7.40 6.11 -1.40
CA LEU A 119 -7.09 7.45 -1.89
C LEU A 119 -8.37 8.31 -1.97
N ASP A 120 -8.74 8.91 -0.85
CA ASP A 120 -9.79 9.94 -0.71
C ASP A 120 -9.21 11.21 -0.07
N GLY A 121 -10.06 12.14 0.39
CA GLY A 121 -9.63 13.44 0.94
C GLY A 121 -8.79 13.35 2.22
N GLU A 122 -8.86 12.25 2.95
CA GLU A 122 -8.15 12.03 4.23
C GLU A 122 -6.92 11.12 4.07
N ALA A 123 -6.59 10.72 2.83
CA ALA A 123 -5.53 9.76 2.57
C ALA A 123 -4.17 10.16 3.17
N ALA A 124 -3.72 11.42 2.96
CA ALA A 124 -2.47 11.92 3.54
C ALA A 124 -2.42 11.82 5.07
N GLU A 125 -3.53 12.08 5.75
CA GLU A 125 -3.59 12.04 7.22
C GLU A 125 -3.46 10.59 7.72
N ARG A 126 -4.18 9.66 7.10
CA ARG A 126 -4.06 8.22 7.41
C ARG A 126 -2.68 7.67 7.08
N ILE A 127 -2.08 8.07 5.95
CA ILE A 127 -0.70 7.70 5.61
C ILE A 127 0.26 8.18 6.69
N GLY A 128 0.16 9.45 7.09
CA GLY A 128 1.00 10.02 8.15
C GLY A 128 0.82 9.30 9.49
N LEU A 129 -0.42 8.97 9.85
CA LEU A 129 -0.72 8.21 11.07
C LEU A 129 -0.09 6.81 11.04
N PHE A 130 -0.25 6.08 9.93
CA PHE A 130 0.35 4.76 9.77
C PHE A 130 1.87 4.81 9.78
N ALA A 131 2.48 5.77 9.07
CA ALA A 131 3.92 5.92 9.01
C ALA A 131 4.54 6.16 10.40
N ARG A 132 3.94 7.04 11.22
CA ARG A 132 4.39 7.32 12.60
C ARG A 132 4.26 6.10 13.53
N ASN A 133 3.36 5.17 13.22
CA ASN A 133 3.15 3.94 13.97
C ASN A 133 3.89 2.72 13.37
N GLY A 134 4.81 2.95 12.42
CA GLY A 134 5.58 1.87 11.80
C GLY A 134 4.77 0.93 10.92
N VAL A 135 3.62 1.40 10.41
CA VAL A 135 2.72 0.64 9.52
C VAL A 135 2.99 1.04 8.08
N PHE A 136 3.28 0.05 7.23
CA PHE A 136 3.53 0.25 5.81
C PHE A 136 2.21 0.44 5.05
N PRO A 137 1.97 1.59 4.42
CA PRO A 137 0.71 1.86 3.73
C PRO A 137 0.67 1.18 2.34
N VAL A 138 -0.46 0.53 2.05
CA VAL A 138 -0.80 -0.03 0.73
C VAL A 138 -2.00 0.73 0.20
N LEU A 139 -1.75 1.60 -0.79
CA LEU A 139 -2.71 2.59 -1.26
C LEU A 139 -3.55 2.01 -2.39
N SER A 140 -4.86 2.12 -2.29
CA SER A 140 -5.81 1.66 -3.29
C SER A 140 -6.65 2.82 -3.84
N GLY A 141 -7.08 2.69 -5.09
CA GLY A 141 -7.88 3.70 -5.77
C GLY A 141 -8.25 3.28 -7.19
N ASP A 142 -8.67 4.26 -7.98
CA ASP A 142 -8.95 4.08 -9.41
C ASP A 142 -7.65 3.95 -10.25
N GLY A 143 -7.78 3.91 -11.59
CA GLY A 143 -6.63 3.81 -12.51
C GLY A 143 -5.62 4.96 -12.43
N THR A 144 -5.90 6.03 -11.68
CA THR A 144 -4.97 7.15 -11.44
C THR A 144 -4.26 7.05 -10.08
N ALA A 145 -4.52 6.00 -9.30
CA ALA A 145 -4.01 5.81 -7.95
C ALA A 145 -2.49 5.98 -7.86
N ALA A 146 -1.72 5.45 -8.80
CA ALA A 146 -0.26 5.55 -8.78
C ALA A 146 0.26 6.99 -8.92
N VAL A 147 -0.47 7.85 -9.64
CA VAL A 147 -0.14 9.28 -9.78
C VAL A 147 -0.55 10.02 -8.51
N ARG A 148 -1.80 9.85 -8.07
CA ARG A 148 -2.35 10.50 -6.87
C ARG A 148 -1.56 10.18 -5.61
N ALA A 149 -1.15 8.93 -5.44
CA ALA A 149 -0.35 8.46 -4.32
C ALA A 149 0.94 9.25 -4.12
N VAL A 150 1.63 9.65 -5.20
CA VAL A 150 2.88 10.44 -5.12
C VAL A 150 2.65 11.76 -4.41
N PHE A 151 1.53 12.44 -4.73
CA PHE A 151 1.20 13.72 -4.14
C PHE A 151 0.75 13.60 -2.69
N GLU A 152 0.00 12.55 -2.32
CA GLU A 152 -0.38 12.31 -0.92
C GLU A 152 0.84 11.96 -0.06
N ILE A 153 1.74 11.12 -0.58
CA ILE A 153 3.00 10.76 0.08
C ILE A 153 3.86 12.00 0.28
N PHE A 154 4.03 12.81 -0.77
CA PHE A 154 4.76 14.08 -0.70
C PHE A 154 4.11 15.06 0.30
N SER A 155 2.77 15.16 0.29
CA SER A 155 2.01 16.07 1.13
C SER A 155 2.22 15.85 2.63
N CYS A 156 2.42 14.60 3.05
CA CYS A 156 2.61 14.22 4.45
C CYS A 156 4.07 13.90 4.82
N ASP A 157 5.03 14.13 3.90
CA ASP A 157 6.46 13.81 4.10
C ASP A 157 6.69 12.35 4.55
N CYS A 158 5.91 11.42 3.98
CA CYS A 158 5.98 10.01 4.35
C CYS A 158 7.18 9.33 3.65
N ARG A 159 8.24 9.08 4.42
CA ARG A 159 9.49 8.49 3.91
C ARG A 159 9.69 7.01 4.22
N SER A 160 8.76 6.38 4.93
CA SER A 160 8.82 4.95 5.29
C SER A 160 8.58 4.01 4.11
N GLY A 161 8.22 4.56 2.94
CA GLY A 161 7.86 3.80 1.74
C GLY A 161 6.37 3.43 1.73
N TYR A 162 5.91 3.02 0.55
CA TYR A 162 4.51 2.65 0.33
C TYR A 162 4.39 1.75 -0.90
N ALA A 163 3.23 1.11 -1.05
CA ALA A 163 2.86 0.39 -2.26
C ALA A 163 1.55 0.93 -2.85
N VAL A 164 1.38 0.76 -4.16
CA VAL A 164 0.13 1.05 -4.86
C VAL A 164 -0.51 -0.27 -5.28
N ASP A 165 -1.69 -0.55 -4.75
CA ASP A 165 -2.52 -1.69 -5.13
C ASP A 165 -3.22 -1.41 -6.46
N GLY A 166 -2.86 -2.20 -7.47
CA GLY A 166 -3.52 -2.22 -8.78
C GLY A 166 -4.90 -2.90 -8.76
N GLY A 167 -5.32 -3.42 -7.61
CA GLY A 167 -6.59 -4.07 -7.40
C GLY A 167 -6.56 -5.58 -7.68
N ARG A 168 -7.76 -6.15 -7.78
CA ARG A 168 -7.95 -7.57 -8.01
C ARG A 168 -7.95 -7.91 -9.49
N ALA A 169 -7.14 -8.88 -9.89
CA ALA A 169 -7.02 -9.32 -11.27
C ALA A 169 -7.17 -10.84 -11.40
N GLY A 170 -8.00 -11.28 -12.35
CA GLY A 170 -8.17 -12.69 -12.71
C GLY A 170 -7.43 -13.12 -13.99
N THR A 171 -6.78 -12.18 -14.68
CA THR A 171 -6.06 -12.44 -15.93
C THR A 171 -4.68 -11.79 -15.93
N VAL A 172 -3.76 -12.34 -16.73
CA VAL A 172 -2.38 -11.80 -16.85
C VAL A 172 -2.39 -10.41 -17.47
N SER A 173 -3.24 -10.18 -18.48
CA SER A 173 -3.37 -8.88 -19.15
C SER A 173 -3.87 -7.79 -18.20
N ALA A 174 -4.82 -8.10 -17.31
CA ALA A 174 -5.25 -7.14 -16.29
C ALA A 174 -4.11 -6.79 -15.31
N CYS A 175 -3.29 -7.76 -14.93
CA CYS A 175 -2.11 -7.53 -14.11
C CYS A 175 -1.09 -6.63 -14.83
N GLU A 176 -0.79 -6.92 -16.10
CA GLU A 176 0.14 -6.15 -16.93
C GLU A 176 -0.33 -4.70 -17.09
N ALA A 177 -1.63 -4.49 -17.32
CA ALA A 177 -2.20 -3.15 -17.41
C ALA A 177 -2.04 -2.37 -16.09
N ALA A 178 -2.31 -3.01 -14.95
CA ALA A 178 -2.13 -2.40 -13.63
C ALA A 178 -0.66 -2.01 -13.35
N LEU A 179 0.29 -2.90 -13.66
CA LEU A 179 1.72 -2.62 -13.49
C LEU A 179 2.21 -1.52 -14.43
N THR A 180 1.74 -1.50 -15.67
CA THR A 180 2.03 -0.42 -16.63
C THR A 180 1.50 0.92 -16.13
N GLY A 181 0.36 0.91 -15.45
CA GLY A 181 -0.21 2.07 -14.76
C GLY A 181 0.55 2.52 -13.51
N GLY A 182 1.60 1.81 -13.09
CA GLY A 182 2.45 2.16 -11.96
C GLY A 182 2.05 1.51 -10.64
N ALA A 183 1.20 0.47 -10.65
CA ALA A 183 0.97 -0.36 -9.47
C ALA A 183 2.27 -1.08 -9.06
N THR A 184 2.48 -1.23 -7.76
CA THR A 184 3.61 -2.00 -7.19
C THR A 184 3.14 -3.17 -6.34
N PHE A 185 1.83 -3.41 -6.30
CA PHE A 185 1.19 -4.55 -5.68
C PHE A 185 -0.04 -4.92 -6.51
N ILE A 186 -0.29 -6.22 -6.71
CA ILE A 186 -1.50 -6.71 -7.39
C ILE A 186 -2.07 -7.87 -6.60
N THR A 187 -3.38 -7.89 -6.43
CA THR A 187 -4.07 -9.02 -5.81
C THR A 187 -4.60 -9.97 -6.87
N LEU A 188 -4.16 -11.23 -6.85
CA LEU A 188 -4.62 -12.26 -7.78
C LEU A 188 -5.89 -12.90 -7.26
N SER A 189 -6.93 -12.87 -8.09
CA SER A 189 -8.15 -13.62 -7.87
C SER A 189 -8.03 -15.00 -8.53
N PRO A 190 -8.34 -16.09 -7.80
CA PRO A 190 -8.46 -17.41 -8.39
C PRO A 190 -9.50 -17.38 -9.52
N SER A 191 -9.14 -17.96 -10.67
CA SER A 191 -10.09 -18.23 -11.75
C SER A 191 -10.33 -19.74 -11.78
N PRO A 192 -11.56 -20.21 -11.51
CA PRO A 192 -11.88 -21.62 -11.59
C PRO A 192 -11.58 -22.13 -13.00
N ALA A 193 -10.74 -23.15 -13.09
CA ALA A 193 -10.50 -23.87 -14.33
C ALA A 193 -10.31 -25.35 -14.00
N PRO A 194 -10.59 -26.27 -14.93
CA PRO A 194 -10.35 -27.69 -14.72
C PRO A 194 -8.84 -27.91 -14.49
N ALA A 195 -8.45 -28.11 -13.23
CA ALA A 195 -7.10 -28.50 -12.86
C ALA A 195 -6.89 -30.01 -13.06
N ALA A 196 -5.64 -30.43 -13.22
CA ALA A 196 -5.31 -31.85 -13.43
C ALA A 196 -5.74 -32.70 -12.21
N PRO A 197 -6.43 -33.84 -12.40
CA PRO A 197 -6.90 -34.70 -11.31
C PRO A 197 -5.79 -35.20 -10.35
N SER A 198 -4.55 -35.28 -10.84
CA SER A 198 -3.39 -35.73 -10.07
C SER A 198 -3.06 -34.81 -8.89
N ALA A 199 -3.44 -33.54 -8.93
CA ALA A 199 -3.18 -32.59 -7.86
C ALA A 199 -3.99 -32.89 -6.58
N ALA A 200 -5.15 -33.56 -6.69
CA ALA A 200 -5.98 -33.89 -5.52
C ALA A 200 -5.39 -35.05 -4.69
N ALA A 201 -4.78 -36.03 -5.36
CA ALA A 201 -4.14 -37.19 -4.71
C ALA A 201 -2.94 -36.78 -3.83
N ASP A 202 -2.33 -35.64 -4.13
CA ASP A 202 -1.25 -35.07 -3.34
C ASP A 202 -1.68 -34.62 -1.95
N TYR A 203 -2.98 -34.40 -1.73
CA TYR A 203 -3.55 -33.89 -0.49
C TYR A 203 -4.53 -34.87 0.16
N ALA A 204 -5.34 -35.59 -0.63
CA ALA A 204 -6.37 -36.47 -0.11
C ALA A 204 -5.82 -37.55 0.85
N GLY A 205 -6.46 -37.69 2.01
CA GLY A 205 -6.10 -38.62 3.07
C GLY A 205 -4.87 -38.22 3.90
N LYS A 206 -4.29 -37.03 3.68
CA LYS A 206 -3.06 -36.61 4.36
C LYS A 206 -3.33 -35.63 5.51
N HIS A 207 -2.46 -35.70 6.50
CA HIS A 207 -2.35 -34.71 7.56
C HIS A 207 -1.13 -33.83 7.33
N PHE A 208 -1.30 -32.53 7.53
CA PHE A 208 -0.22 -31.56 7.51
C PHE A 208 -0.12 -30.93 8.88
N ILE A 209 1.07 -30.96 9.46
CA ILE A 209 1.33 -30.47 10.81
C ILE A 209 2.11 -29.15 10.70
N THR A 210 1.63 -28.10 11.35
CA THR A 210 2.33 -26.81 11.46
C THR A 210 3.38 -26.83 12.57
N GLU A 211 4.23 -25.81 12.62
CA GLU A 211 5.25 -25.65 13.68
C GLU A 211 4.61 -25.64 15.09
N ASP A 212 3.41 -25.06 15.22
CA ASP A 212 2.65 -25.05 16.48
C ASP A 212 1.91 -26.37 16.76
N ARG A 213 2.25 -27.46 16.04
CA ARG A 213 1.66 -28.80 16.16
C ARG A 213 0.16 -28.89 15.87
N GLN A 214 -0.41 -27.93 15.13
CA GLN A 214 -1.78 -28.06 14.64
C GLN A 214 -1.79 -28.98 13.42
N ALA A 215 -2.75 -29.92 13.40
CA ALA A 215 -2.90 -30.87 12.31
C ALA A 215 -4.10 -30.49 11.43
N PHE A 216 -3.86 -30.38 10.12
CA PHE A 216 -4.87 -30.10 9.11
C PHE A 216 -5.05 -31.35 8.24
N PHE A 217 -6.26 -31.93 8.29
CA PHE A 217 -6.62 -33.10 7.51
C PHE A 217 -7.31 -32.70 6.20
N PHE A 218 -6.91 -33.35 5.11
CA PHE A 218 -7.57 -33.21 3.81
C PHE A 218 -8.30 -34.50 3.49
N ASN A 219 -9.62 -34.50 3.60
CA ASN A 219 -10.41 -35.58 3.00
C ASN A 219 -10.45 -35.41 1.47
N SER A 220 -10.95 -36.42 0.75
CA SER A 220 -11.00 -36.40 -0.72
C SER A 220 -11.86 -35.27 -1.27
N GLU A 221 -12.94 -34.89 -0.57
CA GLU A 221 -13.84 -33.81 -0.97
C GLU A 221 -13.16 -32.44 -0.88
N THR A 222 -12.54 -32.13 0.26
CA THR A 222 -11.78 -30.89 0.48
C THR A 222 -10.62 -30.77 -0.50
N ALA A 223 -9.88 -31.85 -0.74
CA ALA A 223 -8.80 -31.87 -1.72
C ALA A 223 -9.32 -31.59 -3.15
N GLY A 224 -10.41 -32.24 -3.54
CA GLY A 224 -11.07 -32.01 -4.83
C GLY A 224 -11.55 -30.56 -4.99
N ALA A 225 -12.21 -30.01 -3.97
CA ALA A 225 -12.69 -28.63 -3.97
C ALA A 225 -11.55 -27.60 -4.08
N CYS A 226 -10.46 -27.80 -3.33
CA CYS A 226 -9.28 -26.94 -3.40
C CYS A 226 -8.65 -26.95 -4.80
N VAL A 227 -8.51 -28.13 -5.41
CA VAL A 227 -7.97 -28.28 -6.76
C VAL A 227 -8.86 -27.63 -7.81
N ALA A 228 -10.18 -27.85 -7.72
CA ALA A 228 -11.14 -27.27 -8.65
C ALA A 228 -11.14 -25.73 -8.60
N ARG A 229 -10.98 -25.16 -7.40
CA ARG A 229 -11.05 -23.71 -7.19
C ARG A 229 -9.71 -22.98 -7.38
N PHE A 230 -8.61 -23.58 -6.95
CA PHE A 230 -7.31 -22.91 -6.85
C PHE A 230 -6.19 -23.61 -7.64
N GLY A 231 -6.45 -24.74 -8.30
CA GLY A 231 -5.40 -25.56 -8.91
C GLY A 231 -4.58 -24.86 -10.00
N THR A 232 -5.14 -23.84 -10.65
CA THR A 232 -4.45 -23.01 -11.67
C THR A 232 -3.78 -21.76 -11.10
N LEU A 233 -4.04 -21.41 -9.84
CA LEU A 233 -3.63 -20.14 -9.24
C LEU A 233 -2.11 -19.99 -9.23
N ALA A 234 -1.39 -21.06 -8.92
CA ALA A 234 0.06 -21.01 -8.81
C ALA A 234 0.73 -20.89 -10.20
N ASP A 235 0.15 -21.47 -11.25
CA ASP A 235 0.60 -21.28 -12.64
C ASP A 235 0.27 -19.87 -13.13
N PHE A 236 -0.90 -19.34 -12.75
CA PHE A 236 -1.27 -17.95 -13.03
C PHE A 236 -0.30 -16.97 -12.35
N ALA A 237 -0.01 -17.16 -11.07
CA ALA A 237 0.96 -16.35 -10.33
C ALA A 237 2.37 -16.43 -10.95
N ALA A 238 2.80 -17.61 -11.42
CA ALA A 238 4.07 -17.76 -12.13
C ALA A 238 4.12 -16.94 -13.42
N LYS A 239 3.04 -16.95 -14.22
CA LYS A 239 2.93 -16.13 -15.44
C LYS A 239 3.00 -14.63 -15.12
N VAL A 240 2.30 -14.18 -14.08
CA VAL A 240 2.35 -12.78 -13.65
C VAL A 240 3.74 -12.39 -13.17
N ARG A 241 4.42 -13.25 -12.40
CA ARG A 241 5.82 -13.02 -11.98
C ARG A 241 6.82 -12.95 -13.13
N ALA A 242 6.52 -13.55 -14.27
CA ALA A 242 7.38 -13.53 -15.46
C ALA A 242 7.23 -12.26 -16.32
N LEU A 243 6.29 -11.36 -15.98
CA LEU A 243 6.11 -10.11 -16.73
C LEU A 243 7.34 -9.18 -16.61
N PRO A 244 7.66 -8.38 -17.64
CA PRO A 244 8.90 -7.61 -17.74
C PRO A 244 8.90 -6.30 -16.94
N PHE A 245 8.37 -6.30 -15.72
CA PHE A 245 8.30 -5.13 -14.85
C PHE A 245 9.46 -5.12 -13.85
N GLY A 246 10.65 -4.67 -14.28
CA GLY A 246 11.83 -4.48 -13.41
C GLY A 246 12.37 -5.77 -12.77
N LYS A 247 13.44 -5.66 -11.98
CA LYS A 247 14.13 -6.81 -11.32
C LYS A 247 13.14 -7.73 -10.59
N ARG A 248 13.53 -9.00 -10.36
CA ARG A 248 12.77 -9.93 -9.50
C ARG A 248 12.45 -9.25 -8.15
N GLY A 249 11.17 -9.18 -7.79
CA GLY A 249 10.70 -8.48 -6.58
C GLY A 249 10.28 -7.01 -6.78
N ALA A 250 10.23 -6.51 -8.01
CA ALA A 250 9.81 -5.12 -8.30
C ALA A 250 8.38 -4.78 -7.89
N PHE A 251 7.50 -5.77 -7.77
CA PHE A 251 6.13 -5.62 -7.27
C PHE A 251 5.76 -6.75 -6.30
N GLY A 252 4.80 -6.53 -5.41
CA GLY A 252 4.25 -7.56 -4.53
C GLY A 252 3.07 -8.29 -5.15
N LEU A 253 2.83 -9.52 -4.71
CA LEU A 253 1.63 -10.29 -5.08
C LEU A 253 0.73 -10.50 -3.88
N GLY A 254 -0.53 -10.18 -4.03
CA GLY A 254 -1.61 -10.58 -3.13
C GLY A 254 -2.33 -11.80 -3.67
N ILE A 255 -2.98 -12.57 -2.79
CA ILE A 255 -3.89 -13.65 -3.20
C ILE A 255 -5.23 -13.46 -2.50
N ALA A 256 -6.32 -13.43 -3.27
CA ALA A 256 -7.68 -13.29 -2.75
C ALA A 256 -8.39 -14.64 -2.62
N LEU A 257 -8.48 -15.17 -1.40
CA LEU A 257 -9.29 -16.37 -1.10
C LEU A 257 -10.68 -16.03 -0.59
N ASP A 258 -10.95 -14.75 -0.35
CA ASP A 258 -12.17 -14.21 0.25
C ASP A 258 -13.34 -14.01 -0.72
N GLY A 259 -13.20 -14.40 -1.99
CA GLY A 259 -14.25 -14.24 -3.00
C GLY A 259 -15.46 -15.18 -2.84
N GLY A 260 -15.42 -16.14 -1.91
CA GLY A 260 -16.55 -17.05 -1.64
C GLY A 260 -17.52 -16.47 -0.60
N PRO A 261 -18.74 -17.02 -0.50
CA PRO A 261 -19.69 -16.65 0.55
C PRO A 261 -19.28 -17.19 1.94
N GLU A 262 -18.61 -18.34 1.97
CA GLU A 262 -18.16 -19.01 3.20
C GLU A 262 -16.81 -18.47 3.68
N PRO A 263 -16.56 -18.48 5.01
CA PRO A 263 -15.23 -18.24 5.56
C PRO A 263 -14.18 -19.14 4.93
N THR A 264 -12.98 -18.59 4.70
CA THR A 264 -11.89 -19.36 4.10
C THR A 264 -11.48 -20.48 5.05
N CYS A 265 -11.47 -21.71 4.56
CA CYS A 265 -11.06 -22.86 5.34
C CYS A 265 -9.52 -22.90 5.47
N PRO A 266 -8.94 -23.32 6.62
CA PRO A 266 -7.50 -23.51 6.75
C PRO A 266 -6.89 -24.45 5.71
N ALA A 267 -7.65 -25.43 5.23
CA ALA A 267 -7.22 -26.31 4.13
C ALA A 267 -7.01 -25.53 2.82
N GLU A 268 -7.88 -24.57 2.49
CA GLU A 268 -7.72 -23.74 1.29
C GLU A 268 -6.47 -22.87 1.37
N HIS A 269 -6.25 -22.23 2.52
CA HIS A 269 -5.02 -21.48 2.81
C HIS A 269 -3.79 -22.39 2.63
N LEU A 270 -3.76 -23.55 3.28
CA LEU A 270 -2.62 -24.45 3.23
C LEU A 270 -2.34 -24.96 1.81
N PHE A 271 -3.38 -25.35 1.07
CA PHE A 271 -3.26 -25.80 -0.31
C PHE A 271 -2.59 -24.73 -1.18
N VAL A 272 -3.12 -23.51 -1.16
CA VAL A 272 -2.62 -22.41 -1.99
C VAL A 272 -1.16 -22.07 -1.68
N ILE A 273 -0.80 -21.94 -0.40
CA ILE A 273 0.58 -21.60 -0.01
C ILE A 273 1.56 -22.69 -0.39
N ARG A 274 1.18 -23.98 -0.26
CA ARG A 274 2.02 -25.10 -0.68
C ARG A 274 2.21 -25.12 -2.19
N GLU A 275 1.16 -24.89 -2.98
CA GLU A 275 1.25 -24.84 -4.44
C GLU A 275 2.12 -23.70 -4.95
N LEU A 276 2.04 -22.52 -4.30
CA LEU A 276 2.91 -21.38 -4.59
C LEU A 276 4.37 -21.69 -4.25
N ARG A 277 4.63 -22.30 -3.08
CA ARG A 277 5.99 -22.67 -2.65
C ARG A 277 6.65 -23.72 -3.52
N ARG A 278 5.89 -24.71 -3.99
CA ARG A 278 6.38 -25.70 -4.96
C ARG A 278 6.94 -25.05 -6.23
N ARG A 279 6.47 -23.85 -6.57
CA ARG A 279 6.92 -23.04 -7.71
C ARG A 279 7.87 -21.91 -7.33
N ASN A 280 8.36 -21.88 -6.08
CA ASN A 280 9.24 -20.83 -5.54
C ASN A 280 8.67 -19.42 -5.71
N LEU A 281 7.35 -19.28 -5.49
CA LEU A 281 6.63 -18.02 -5.59
C LEU A 281 6.41 -17.41 -4.21
N GLU A 282 6.79 -16.13 -4.09
CA GLU A 282 6.57 -15.31 -2.91
C GLU A 282 5.36 -14.39 -3.12
N ILE A 283 4.53 -14.30 -2.08
CA ILE A 283 3.39 -13.39 -2.00
C ILE A 283 3.60 -12.44 -0.81
N SER A 284 3.03 -11.25 -0.87
CA SER A 284 3.12 -10.24 0.18
C SER A 284 1.93 -10.30 1.13
N ILE A 285 0.71 -10.54 0.62
CA ILE A 285 -0.53 -10.49 1.41
C ILE A 285 -1.49 -11.60 0.95
N LEU A 286 -2.12 -12.29 1.91
CA LEU A 286 -3.18 -13.26 1.69
C LEU A 286 -4.48 -12.70 2.26
N PHE A 287 -5.49 -12.52 1.40
CA PHE A 287 -6.82 -12.08 1.80
C PHE A 287 -7.72 -13.28 2.06
N LEU A 288 -8.29 -13.32 3.26
CA LEU A 288 -9.13 -14.41 3.75
C LEU A 288 -10.51 -13.87 4.10
N ARG A 289 -11.55 -14.67 3.87
CA ARG A 289 -12.87 -14.37 4.41
C ARG A 289 -12.93 -14.89 5.83
N TRP A 290 -13.19 -13.99 6.76
CA TRP A 290 -13.22 -14.30 8.19
C TRP A 290 -14.64 -14.61 8.66
N PRO A 291 -14.81 -15.52 9.64
CA PRO A 291 -16.09 -15.70 10.31
C PRO A 291 -16.55 -14.40 11.00
N GLU A 292 -17.86 -14.17 11.04
CA GLU A 292 -18.43 -12.98 11.69
C GLU A 292 -18.50 -13.13 13.22
N GLU A 293 -18.78 -14.34 13.70
CA GLU A 293 -18.90 -14.64 15.13
C GLU A 293 -17.53 -14.58 15.85
N PRO A 294 -17.40 -13.87 16.98
CA PRO A 294 -16.11 -13.64 17.64
C PRO A 294 -15.31 -14.90 18.00
N GLU A 295 -15.99 -15.95 18.52
CA GLU A 295 -15.32 -17.20 18.88
C GLU A 295 -14.84 -17.98 17.65
N ALA A 296 -15.67 -18.00 16.60
CA ALA A 296 -15.32 -18.61 15.32
C ALA A 296 -14.16 -17.86 14.65
N PHE A 297 -14.18 -16.52 14.68
CA PHE A 297 -13.08 -15.68 14.23
C PHE A 297 -11.79 -15.99 14.99
N ALA A 298 -11.83 -16.00 16.33
CA ALA A 298 -10.66 -16.27 17.15
C ALA A 298 -10.08 -17.67 16.87
N SER A 299 -10.94 -18.67 16.64
CA SER A 299 -10.53 -20.02 16.26
C SER A 299 -9.85 -20.06 14.88
N ALA A 300 -10.51 -19.51 13.85
CA ALA A 300 -9.98 -19.44 12.49
C ALA A 300 -8.68 -18.63 12.42
N PHE A 301 -8.60 -17.52 13.16
CA PHE A 301 -7.41 -16.68 13.25
C PHE A 301 -6.21 -17.44 13.78
N ARG A 302 -6.37 -18.19 14.89
CA ARG A 302 -5.29 -19.03 15.44
C ARG A 302 -4.80 -20.06 14.41
N GLN A 303 -5.71 -20.67 13.66
CA GLN A 303 -5.36 -21.68 12.66
C GLN A 303 -4.60 -21.09 11.46
N HIS A 304 -5.10 -20.00 10.89
CA HIS A 304 -4.44 -19.33 9.77
C HIS A 304 -3.10 -18.70 10.16
N VAL A 305 -2.98 -18.15 11.37
CA VAL A 305 -1.70 -17.66 11.90
C VAL A 305 -0.71 -18.81 12.05
N SER A 306 -1.14 -19.98 12.53
CA SER A 306 -0.25 -21.15 12.64
C SER A 306 0.31 -21.59 11.28
N ILE A 307 -0.54 -21.60 10.24
CA ILE A 307 -0.12 -21.84 8.86
C ILE A 307 0.87 -20.75 8.43
N ALA A 308 0.51 -19.48 8.61
CA ALA A 308 1.35 -18.35 8.21
C ALA A 308 2.71 -18.33 8.92
N ARG A 309 2.82 -18.82 10.16
CA ARG A 309 4.10 -18.94 10.88
C ARG A 309 4.99 -20.03 10.29
N THR A 310 4.38 -21.19 10.01
CA THR A 310 5.07 -22.36 9.44
C THR A 310 5.64 -22.08 8.06
N PHE A 311 4.89 -21.35 7.23
CA PHE A 311 5.36 -21.00 5.92
C PHE A 311 6.14 -19.68 6.00
N GLY A 312 5.51 -18.59 6.44
CA GLY A 312 6.16 -17.29 6.56
C GLY A 312 6.39 -16.62 5.19
N GLY A 313 6.82 -15.36 5.26
CA GLY A 313 7.09 -14.53 4.08
C GLY A 313 5.88 -13.79 3.51
N TYR A 314 4.74 -13.80 4.19
CA TYR A 314 3.53 -13.08 3.79
C TYR A 314 2.69 -12.65 4.99
N ARG A 315 1.76 -11.73 4.75
CA ARG A 315 0.80 -11.23 5.73
C ARG A 315 -0.59 -11.80 5.54
N LEU A 316 -1.35 -11.85 6.62
CA LEU A 316 -2.79 -12.11 6.59
C LEU A 316 -3.54 -10.78 6.61
N ALA A 317 -4.42 -10.57 5.64
CA ALA A 317 -5.33 -9.45 5.67
C ALA A 317 -6.41 -9.68 6.74
N VAL A 318 -6.53 -8.76 7.68
CA VAL A 318 -7.51 -8.80 8.78
C VAL A 318 -8.31 -7.51 8.82
N PRO A 319 -9.62 -7.54 9.06
CA PRO A 319 -10.42 -6.32 9.22
C PRO A 319 -9.90 -5.50 10.41
N PHE A 320 -9.79 -4.19 10.22
CA PHE A 320 -9.24 -3.29 11.24
C PHE A 320 -10.08 -3.26 12.52
N SER A 321 -11.41 -3.29 12.39
CA SER A 321 -12.38 -3.24 13.49
C SER A 321 -12.41 -4.48 14.40
N ARG A 322 -11.68 -5.55 14.08
CA ARG A 322 -11.74 -6.81 14.83
C ARG A 322 -10.69 -6.83 15.95
N GLU A 323 -11.14 -7.14 17.17
CA GLU A 323 -10.22 -7.42 18.27
C GLU A 323 -9.41 -8.68 17.99
N LEU A 324 -8.07 -8.53 17.99
CA LEU A 324 -7.16 -9.64 17.74
C LEU A 324 -6.93 -10.45 19.02
N PRO A 325 -7.00 -11.79 18.97
CA PRO A 325 -6.73 -12.63 20.14
C PRO A 325 -5.31 -12.41 20.70
N ALA A 326 -5.20 -12.08 21.99
CA ALA A 326 -3.94 -11.78 22.68
C ALA A 326 -2.86 -12.87 22.56
N ASN A 327 -3.27 -14.15 22.50
CA ASN A 327 -2.34 -15.29 22.44
C ASN A 327 -1.92 -15.69 21.00
N GLY A 328 -2.50 -15.04 19.97
CA GLY A 328 -2.21 -15.31 18.55
C GLY A 328 -1.38 -14.22 17.85
N SER A 329 -1.26 -13.03 18.46
CA SER A 329 -0.67 -11.82 17.88
C SER A 329 0.85 -11.79 17.76
N GLY A 330 1.53 -12.92 18.06
CA GLY A 330 2.97 -13.01 18.31
C GLY A 330 3.95 -12.39 17.30
N ARG A 331 3.49 -11.94 16.12
CA ARG A 331 4.18 -10.94 15.28
C ARG A 331 3.16 -10.09 14.53
N CYS A 332 2.85 -8.88 15.04
CA CYS A 332 2.03 -7.89 14.30
C CYS A 332 2.54 -7.65 12.87
N GLU A 333 3.84 -7.86 12.63
CA GLU A 333 4.47 -7.76 11.30
C GLU A 333 3.90 -8.71 10.24
N MET A 334 3.17 -9.75 10.65
CA MET A 334 2.50 -10.72 9.77
C MET A 334 1.06 -10.31 9.41
N LEU A 335 0.64 -9.09 9.75
CA LEU A 335 -0.72 -8.63 9.49
C LEU A 335 -0.75 -7.51 8.45
N HIS A 336 -1.78 -7.57 7.62
CA HIS A 336 -2.23 -6.46 6.81
C HIS A 336 -3.58 -6.01 7.36
N LEU A 337 -3.63 -4.84 7.97
CA LEU A 337 -4.88 -4.29 8.47
C LEU A 337 -5.69 -3.78 7.27
N ALA A 338 -6.96 -4.13 7.22
CA ALA A 338 -7.89 -3.65 6.21
C ALA A 338 -8.92 -2.73 6.88
N PRO A 339 -8.64 -1.42 7.00
CA PRO A 339 -9.66 -0.44 7.35
C PRO A 339 -10.76 -0.42 6.28
N ASP A 340 -12.01 -0.46 6.72
CA ASP A 340 -13.20 -0.35 5.91
C ASP A 340 -13.98 0.93 6.24
N GLY A 341 -13.31 2.07 6.03
CA GLY A 341 -13.92 3.39 6.22
C GLY A 341 -14.02 3.83 7.67
N GLU A 342 -13.27 3.23 8.59
CA GLU A 342 -13.17 3.73 9.96
C GLU A 342 -12.66 5.19 9.97
N PRO A 343 -13.27 6.09 10.76
CA PRO A 343 -12.79 7.45 10.92
C PRO A 343 -11.35 7.49 11.45
N ILE A 344 -10.62 8.53 11.09
CA ILE A 344 -9.22 8.68 11.48
C ILE A 344 -9.03 8.69 13.00
N GLU A 345 -9.99 9.23 13.75
CA GLU A 345 -9.98 9.28 15.21
C GLU A 345 -10.03 7.88 15.81
N GLN A 346 -10.79 6.96 15.21
CA GLN A 346 -10.86 5.58 15.64
C GLN A 346 -9.54 4.84 15.38
N ILE A 347 -8.93 5.09 14.22
CA ILE A 347 -7.61 4.53 13.89
C ILE A 347 -6.55 5.06 14.86
N GLN A 348 -6.60 6.35 15.19
CA GLN A 348 -5.68 6.97 16.15
C GLN A 348 -5.86 6.40 17.56
N ALA A 349 -7.11 6.27 18.03
CA ALA A 349 -7.41 5.69 19.33
C ALA A 349 -6.90 4.24 19.43
N HIS A 350 -7.01 3.45 18.35
CA HIS A 350 -6.46 2.09 18.30
C HIS A 350 -4.95 2.07 18.57
N PHE A 351 -4.17 2.92 17.89
CA PHE A 351 -2.72 2.96 18.10
C PHE A 351 -2.32 3.48 19.49
N GLN A 352 -3.07 4.46 20.03
CA GLN A 352 -2.86 4.97 21.39
C GLN A 352 -3.14 3.89 22.44
N ALA A 353 -4.24 3.14 22.30
CA ALA A 353 -4.61 2.05 23.21
C ALA A 353 -3.66 0.85 23.13
N ALA A 354 -3.11 0.55 21.94
CA ALA A 354 -2.20 -0.56 21.72
C ALA A 354 -0.80 -0.36 22.36
N GLY A 355 -0.51 0.79 22.98
CA GLY A 355 0.77 1.05 23.64
C GLY A 355 1.96 1.08 22.69
N LEU A 356 1.73 1.20 21.38
CA LEU A 356 2.74 1.48 20.37
C LEU A 356 3.19 2.93 20.60
N LYS A 357 4.07 3.14 21.57
CA LYS A 357 4.63 4.46 21.88
C LYS A 357 5.22 5.06 20.61
N GLU A 358 4.81 6.30 20.35
CA GLU A 358 5.48 7.22 19.43
C GLU A 358 7.00 7.05 19.58
N ARG A 359 7.67 6.67 18.49
CA ARG A 359 9.13 6.64 18.43
C ARG A 359 9.66 7.93 17.84
#